data_AF-A0A7G8JLI9-F1
#
_entry.id   AF-A0A7G8JLI9-F1
#
_cell.length_a   1.000
_cell.length_b   1.000
_cell.length_c   1.000
_cell.angle_alpha   90.00
_cell.angle_beta   90.00
_cell.angle_gamma   90.00
#
_symmetry.space_group_name_H-M   'P 1'
#
loop_
_entity.id
_entity.type
_entity.pdbx_description
1 polymer ?
#
loop_
_entity_poly.entity_id
_entity_poly.type
_entity_poly.pdbx_seq_one_letter_code
_entity_poly.pdbx_strand_id
1 'polypeptide(L)' 'MDYSQKITLLATITVNLNVPELQSREQLNEWIKSDAARIHFIDHLKPTSFDDLEVVKAASEADFVS' A
#
# COMPACT_ATOMS: atom_id res chain seq x y z
N MET A 1 21.66 5.01 -16.85
CA MET A 1 22.44 4.89 -15.61
C MET A 1 21.39 4.88 -14.53
N ASP A 2 20.91 3.68 -14.21
CA ASP A 2 19.80 3.55 -13.29
C ASP A 2 20.36 3.11 -11.93
N TYR A 3 19.64 3.47 -10.87
CA TYR A 3 20.03 3.13 -9.51
C TYR A 3 18.81 2.57 -8.80
N SER A 4 19.01 1.49 -8.05
CA SER A 4 18.02 0.89 -7.17
C SER A 4 18.31 1.35 -5.75
N GLN A 5 17.37 2.09 -5.16
CA GLN A 5 17.47 2.55 -3.78
C GLN A 5 16.27 2.07 -2.99
N LYS A 6 16.53 1.51 -1.80
CA LYS A 6 15.46 1.15 -0.88
C LYS A 6 14.87 2.43 -0.27
N ILE A 7 13.57 2.63 -0.42
CA ILE A 7 12.83 3.69 0.23
C ILE A 7 11.72 3.13 1.14
N THR A 8 11.30 3.93 2.10
CA THR A 8 10.07 3.75 2.86
C THR A 8 9.20 4.97 2.62
N LEU A 9 7.95 4.72 2.28
CA LEU A 9 6.98 5.75 1.95
C LEU A 9 5.72 5.62 2.81
N LEU A 10 5.08 6.75 3.04
CA LEU A 10 3.69 6.81 3.49
C LEU A 10 2.82 7.14 2.28
N ALA A 11 1.70 6.45 2.17
CA ALA A 11 0.76 6.65 1.07
C ALA A 11 -0.67 6.72 1.61
N THR A 12 -1.40 7.75 1.21
CA THR A 12 -2.86 7.79 1.27
C THR A 12 -3.38 7.25 -0.06
N ILE A 13 -4.13 6.15 0.02
CA ILE A 13 -4.61 5.39 -1.13
C ILE A 13 -6.13 5.24 -1.04
N THR A 14 -6.78 5.48 -2.19
CA THR A 14 -8.20 5.19 -2.36
C THR A 14 -8.36 3.97 -3.26
N VAL A 15 -9.17 3.00 -2.82
CA VAL A 15 -9.44 1.75 -3.55
C VAL A 15 -10.92 1.40 -3.53
N ASN A 16 -11.34 0.72 -4.60
CA ASN A 16 -12.62 0.02 -4.61
C ASN A 16 -12.39 -1.41 -4.10
N LEU A 17 -12.94 -1.71 -2.93
CA LEU A 17 -12.85 -3.03 -2.32
C LEU A 17 -14.13 -3.84 -2.64
N ASN A 18 -13.94 -5.05 -3.17
CA ASN A 18 -15.04 -5.99 -3.33
C ASN A 18 -15.41 -6.60 -1.98
N VAL A 19 -16.57 -6.24 -1.46
CA VAL A 19 -17.16 -6.78 -0.23
C VAL A 19 -18.51 -7.43 -0.54
N PRO A 20 -18.89 -8.50 0.17
CA PRO A 20 -20.18 -9.18 -0.06
C PRO A 20 -21.39 -8.29 0.28
N GLU A 21 -21.23 -7.35 1.21
CA GLU A 21 -22.23 -6.35 1.59
C GLU A 21 -21.53 -5.08 2.10
N LEU A 22 -22.26 -3.97 2.18
CA LEU A 22 -21.73 -2.71 2.70
C LEU A 22 -21.30 -2.86 4.17
N GLN A 23 -20.01 -2.69 4.44
CA GLN A 23 -19.42 -2.78 5.77
C GLN A 23 -19.24 -1.38 6.38
N SER A 24 -19.36 -1.27 7.70
CA SER A 24 -18.97 -0.06 8.43
C SER A 24 -17.44 0.11 8.44
N ARG A 25 -16.99 1.32 8.76
CA ARG A 25 -15.55 1.63 8.90
C ARG A 25 -14.89 0.73 9.96
N GLU A 26 -15.58 0.48 11.06
CA GLU A 26 -15.10 -0.35 12.17
C GLU A 26 -14.97 -1.81 11.76
N GLN A 27 -15.96 -2.35 11.04
CA GLN A 27 -15.93 -3.72 10.52
C GLN A 27 -14.76 -3.92 9.54
N LEU A 28 -14.54 -2.96 8.63
CA LEU A 28 -13.41 -2.99 7.71
C LEU A 28 -12.06 -2.91 8.45
N ASN A 29 -11.97 -2.08 9.49
CA ASN A 29 -10.77 -1.95 10.32
C ASN A 29 -10.45 -3.20 11.14
N GLU A 30 -11.46 -3.96 11.56
CA GLU A 30 -11.22 -5.27 12.19
C GLU A 30 -10.84 -6.33 11.14
N TRP A 31 -11.51 -6.33 9.99
CA TRP A 31 -11.23 -7.28 8.92
C TRP A 31 -9.79 -7.18 8.43
N ILE A 32 -9.27 -5.97 8.16
CA ILE A 32 -7.90 -5.74 7.67
C ILE A 32 -6.81 -6.19 8.64
N LYS A 33 -7.13 -6.41 9.93
CA LYS A 33 -6.18 -6.96 10.89
C LYS A 33 -5.94 -8.47 10.71
N SER A 34 -6.86 -9.17 10.04
CA SER A 34 -6.72 -10.59 9.74
C SER A 34 -5.70 -10.85 8.62
N ASP A 35 -4.99 -11.97 8.68
CA ASP A 35 -3.98 -12.32 7.67
C ASP A 35 -4.59 -12.54 6.28
N ALA A 36 -5.78 -13.13 6.21
CA ALA A 36 -6.51 -13.32 4.97
C ALA A 36 -6.85 -11.98 4.30
N ALA A 37 -7.29 -10.99 5.08
CA ALA A 37 -7.55 -9.66 4.55
C ALA A 37 -6.26 -8.98 4.11
N ARG A 38 -5.15 -9.07 4.87
CA ARG A 38 -3.87 -8.47 4.47
C ARG A 38 -3.38 -8.98 3.11
N ILE A 39 -3.49 -10.28 2.86
CA ILE A 39 -3.16 -10.87 1.55
C ILE A 39 -4.11 -10.34 0.48
N HIS A 40 -5.43 -10.35 0.75
CA HIS A 40 -6.42 -9.79 -0.17
C HIS A 40 -6.14 -8.31 -0.49
N PHE A 41 -5.78 -7.51 0.51
CA PHE A 41 -5.41 -6.10 0.36
C PHE A 41 -4.14 -5.96 -0.47
N ILE A 42 -3.06 -6.69 -0.18
CA ILE A 42 -1.80 -6.58 -0.92
C ILE A 42 -1.99 -7.01 -2.39
N ASP A 43 -2.70 -8.11 -2.65
CA ASP A 43 -2.87 -8.66 -3.99
C ASP A 43 -3.88 -7.86 -4.84
N HIS A 44 -4.88 -7.24 -4.20
CA HIS A 44 -5.97 -6.53 -4.89
C HIS A 44 -5.91 -5.01 -4.72
N LEU A 45 -4.87 -4.48 -4.06
CA LEU A 45 -4.54 -3.06 -4.08
C LEU A 45 -4.14 -2.69 -5.52
N LYS A 46 -5.15 -2.31 -6.29
CA LYS A 46 -5.01 -1.54 -7.52
C LYS A 46 -5.51 -0.13 -7.18
N PRO A 47 -4.64 0.74 -6.62
CA PRO A 47 -5.00 2.10 -6.28
C PRO A 47 -5.61 2.76 -7.51
N THR A 48 -6.82 3.29 -7.36
CA THR A 48 -7.41 4.11 -8.43
C THR A 48 -6.73 5.48 -8.47
N SER A 49 -6.19 5.93 -7.34
CA SER A 49 -5.37 7.11 -7.17
C SER A 49 -4.38 6.94 -6.01
N PHE A 50 -3.27 7.68 -6.10
CA PHE A 50 -2.40 7.98 -4.96
C PHE A 50 -2.64 9.44 -4.61
N ASP A 51 -3.33 9.68 -3.51
CA ASP A 51 -3.81 11.02 -3.16
C ASP A 51 -2.71 11.81 -2.42
N ASP A 52 -1.94 11.13 -1.57
CA ASP A 52 -0.72 11.66 -0.95
C ASP A 52 0.38 10.59 -0.96
N LEU A 53 1.58 10.94 -1.39
CA LEU A 53 2.76 10.07 -1.39
C LEU A 53 3.97 10.81 -0.82
N GLU A 54 4.51 10.33 0.28
CA GLU A 54 5.65 10.94 0.96
C GLU A 54 6.75 9.90 1.22
N VAL A 55 7.99 10.23 0.84
CA VAL A 55 9.15 9.41 1.20
C VAL A 55 9.60 9.81 2.61
N VAL A 56 9.47 8.88 3.56
CA VAL A 56 9.86 9.10 4.96
C VAL A 56 11.24 8.56 5.30
N LYS A 57 11.77 7.65 4.48
CA LYS A 57 13.13 7.13 4.60
C LYS A 57 13.66 6.75 3.24
N ALA A 58 14.93 7.05 3.00
CA ALA A 58 15.70 6.49 1.91
C ALA A 58 16.97 5.85 2.47
N ALA A 59 17.44 4.76 1.86
CA ALA A 59 18.75 4.21 2.17
C ALA A 59 19.84 5.23 1.83
N SER A 60 20.91 5.31 2.61
CA SER A 60 22.01 6.25 2.35
C SER A 60 22.82 5.91 1.09
N GLU A 61 22.63 4.72 0.55
CA GLU A 61 23.33 4.19 -0.63
C GLU A 61 22.30 3.61 -1.60
N ALA A 62 22.64 3.64 -2.89
CA ALA A 62 21.85 3.09 -3.98
C ALA A 62 22.72 2.16 -4.83
N ASP A 63 22.16 1.02 -5.22
CA ASP A 63 22.84 0.02 -6.05
C ASP A 63 22.77 0.44 -7.52
N PHE A 64 23.89 0.43 -8.23
CA PHE A 64 23.89 0.69 -9.66
C PHE A 64 23.23 -0.46 -10.45
N VAL A 65 22.30 -0.11 -11.33
CA VAL A 65 21.61 -1.03 -12.24
C VAL A 65 21.71 -0.40 -13.65
N SER A 66 22.63 -0.93 -14.46
CA SER A 66 23.04 -0.52 -15.83
C SER A 66 22.19 0.53 -16.55
#